data_AF-A0A7I4YVJ2-F1
#
_entry.id   AF-A0A7I4YVJ2-F1
#
_cell.length_a   1.000
_cell.length_b   1.000
_cell.length_c   1.000
_cell.angle_alpha   90.00
_cell.angle_beta   90.00
_cell.angle_gamma   90.00
#
_symmetry.space_group_name_H-M   'P 1'
#
loop_
_entity.id
_entity.type
_entity.pdbx_description
1 polymer ?
#
loop_
_entity_poly.entity_id
_entity_poly.type
_entity_poly.pdbx_seq_one_letter_code
_entity_poly.pdbx_strand_id
1 'polypeptide(L)'
;MDRVLGDLKGEEVFVYIDDILVATDSEERHLQMLTKVFEAFRKANLKFKPQKCWLMEQQVSFLGHIINEKGVNMDPDKVAKILNYPKPINLAELRTFLELCGYYRKFILRSGHKQLILSEDTSHPLHLKFVCDKNQLVKSPGNYNGYLIGFKCQLKE
;
A
#
# COMPACT_ATOMS: atom_id res chain seq x y z
N MET A 1 -8.37 -3.84 -16.62
CA MET A 1 -8.36 -2.42 -16.25
C MET A 1 -7.56 -1.53 -17.20
N ASP A 2 -6.38 -1.96 -17.66
CA ASP A 2 -5.53 -1.14 -18.56
C ASP A 2 -6.23 -0.70 -19.84
N ARG A 3 -7.10 -1.53 -20.42
CA ARG A 3 -7.88 -1.16 -21.61
C ARG A 3 -8.97 -0.11 -21.35
N VAL A 4 -9.41 0.06 -20.10
CA VAL A 4 -10.52 0.96 -19.74
C VAL A 4 -9.99 2.30 -19.25
N LEU A 5 -8.96 2.28 -18.41
CA LEU A 5 -8.37 3.47 -17.80
C LEU A 5 -7.01 3.85 -18.40
N GLY A 6 -6.57 3.24 -19.49
CA GLY A 6 -5.20 3.35 -20.02
C GLY A 6 -4.65 4.77 -20.03
N ASP A 7 -5.37 5.70 -20.66
CA ASP A 7 -4.94 7.10 -20.80
C ASP A 7 -5.14 7.93 -19.53
N LEU A 8 -5.93 7.43 -18.57
CA LEU A 8 -6.21 8.09 -17.29
C LEU A 8 -5.24 7.66 -16.19
N LYS A 9 -4.57 6.51 -16.35
CA LYS A 9 -3.55 6.03 -15.42
C LYS A 9 -2.38 7.00 -15.39
N GLY A 10 -1.90 7.29 -14.19
CA GLY A 10 -0.77 8.21 -14.03
C GLY A 10 -0.63 8.69 -12.60
N GLU A 11 -0.35 9.98 -12.46
CA GLU A 11 -0.07 10.61 -11.16
C GLU A 11 -1.30 10.72 -10.25
N GLU A 12 -2.51 10.71 -10.81
CA GLU A 12 -3.75 10.96 -10.08
C GLU A 12 -4.68 9.75 -10.01
N VAL A 13 -4.54 8.77 -10.92
CA VAL A 13 -5.37 7.56 -10.97
C VAL A 13 -4.51 6.31 -10.90
N PHE A 14 -4.69 5.56 -9.82
CA PHE A 14 -3.99 4.33 -9.53
C PHE A 14 -4.97 3.16 -9.58
N VAL A 15 -4.55 2.07 -10.19
CA VAL A 15 -5.39 0.89 -10.37
C VAL A 15 -4.59 -0.35 -10.07
N TYR A 16 -5.13 -1.21 -9.21
CA TYR A 16 -4.55 -2.50 -8.87
C TYR A 16 -5.64 -3.57 -8.89
N ILE A 17 -5.62 -4.42 -9.92
CA ILE A 17 -6.65 -5.44 -10.18
C ILE A 17 -8.05 -4.80 -10.16
N ASP A 18 -8.79 -4.95 -9.06
CA ASP A 18 -10.15 -4.46 -8.88
C ASP A 18 -10.23 -3.20 -8.01
N ASP A 19 -9.14 -2.81 -7.37
CA ASP A 19 -9.08 -1.63 -6.52
C ASP A 19 -8.61 -0.42 -7.33
N ILE A 20 -9.35 0.68 -7.21
CA ILE A 20 -9.04 1.96 -7.84
C ILE A 20 -8.91 3.01 -6.77
N LEU A 21 -7.90 3.86 -6.95
CA LEU A 21 -7.67 5.05 -6.18
C LEU A 21 -7.56 6.24 -7.14
N VAL A 22 -8.35 7.28 -6.90
CA VAL A 22 -8.15 8.60 -7.48
C VAL A 22 -7.69 9.50 -6.35
N ALA A 23 -6.56 10.18 -6.52
CA ALA A 23 -6.01 11.08 -5.51
C ALA A 23 -5.61 12.39 -6.22
N THR A 24 -6.12 13.52 -5.72
CA THR A 24 -5.86 14.85 -6.30
C THR A 24 -5.57 15.88 -5.21
N ASP A 25 -5.08 17.05 -5.64
CA ASP A 25 -4.69 18.18 -4.78
C ASP A 25 -5.84 19.17 -4.50
N SER A 26 -6.88 19.19 -5.33
CA SER A 26 -8.03 20.09 -5.25
C SER A 26 -9.35 19.35 -5.52
N GLU A 27 -10.45 19.90 -5.00
CA GLU A 27 -11.80 19.32 -5.17
C GLU A 27 -12.29 19.43 -6.61
N GLU A 28 -12.03 20.57 -7.26
CA GLU A 28 -12.39 20.79 -8.66
C GLU A 28 -11.67 19.78 -9.56
N ARG A 29 -10.36 19.56 -9.33
CA ARG A 29 -9.60 18.54 -10.06
C ARG A 29 -10.11 17.14 -9.76
N HIS A 30 -10.47 16.87 -8.50
CA HIS A 30 -11.03 15.58 -8.10
C HIS A 30 -12.30 15.25 -8.86
N LEU A 31 -13.25 16.19 -8.92
CA LEU A 31 -14.51 16.01 -9.64
C LEU A 31 -14.30 15.82 -11.13
N GLN A 32 -13.38 16.59 -11.74
CA GLN A 32 -13.01 16.40 -13.15
C GLN A 32 -12.46 15.00 -13.41
N MET A 33 -11.59 14.51 -12.53
CA MET A 33 -10.99 13.18 -12.69
C MET A 33 -12.01 12.07 -12.46
N LEU A 34 -12.84 12.17 -11.43
CA LEU A 34 -13.92 11.23 -11.17
C LEU A 34 -14.90 11.15 -12.34
N THR A 35 -15.24 12.28 -12.96
CA THR A 35 -16.10 12.31 -14.14
C THR A 35 -15.50 11.48 -15.27
N LYS A 36 -14.21 11.69 -15.58
CA LYS A 36 -13.50 10.92 -16.62
C LYS A 36 -13.44 9.42 -16.29
N VAL A 37 -13.14 9.08 -15.04
CA VAL A 37 -13.10 7.68 -14.58
C VAL A 37 -14.49 7.03 -14.71
N PHE A 38 -15.54 7.67 -14.22
CA PHE A 38 -16.90 7.13 -14.30
C PHE A 38 -17.40 7.01 -15.74
N GLU A 39 -17.06 7.95 -16.63
CA GLU A 39 -17.36 7.84 -18.05
C GLU A 39 -16.66 6.66 -18.71
N ALA A 40 -15.37 6.45 -18.43
CA ALA A 40 -14.61 5.32 -18.95
C ALA A 40 -15.24 3.98 -18.50
N PHE A 41 -15.65 3.91 -17.23
CA PHE A 41 -16.33 2.74 -16.67
C PHE A 41 -17.69 2.49 -17.32
N ARG A 42 -18.47 3.55 -17.53
CA ARG A 42 -19.76 3.46 -18.20
C ARG A 42 -19.62 2.97 -19.63
N LYS A 43 -18.61 3.45 -20.38
CA LYS A 43 -18.31 2.99 -21.75
C LYS A 43 -17.89 1.52 -21.79
N ALA A 44 -17.16 1.06 -20.77
CA ALA A 44 -16.75 -0.34 -20.65
C ALA A 44 -17.82 -1.26 -20.02
N ASN A 45 -18.99 -0.74 -19.66
CA ASN A 45 -20.06 -1.46 -18.95
C ASN A 45 -19.58 -2.13 -17.63
N LEU A 46 -18.63 -1.49 -16.94
CA LEU A 46 -18.14 -1.94 -15.63
C LEU A 46 -18.87 -1.22 -14.50
N LYS A 47 -19.05 -1.92 -13.37
CA LYS A 47 -19.75 -1.40 -12.20
C LYS A 47 -18.85 -1.41 -10.98
N PHE A 48 -18.98 -0.36 -10.18
CA PHE A 48 -18.39 -0.31 -8.86
C PHE A 48 -19.26 -1.04 -7.83
N LYS A 49 -18.66 -1.51 -6.75
CA LYS A 49 -19.38 -2.02 -5.58
C LYS A 49 -19.61 -0.86 -4.59
N PRO A 50 -20.84 -0.32 -4.45
CA PRO A 50 -21.07 0.91 -3.67
C PRO A 50 -20.64 0.81 -2.21
N GLN A 51 -20.80 -0.38 -1.60
CA GLN A 51 -20.37 -0.66 -0.22
C GLN A 51 -18.85 -0.59 0.00
N LYS A 52 -18.09 -0.62 -1.09
CA LYS A 52 -16.62 -0.52 -1.09
C LYS A 52 -16.15 0.73 -1.83
N CYS A 53 -17.01 1.74 -1.95
CA CYS A 53 -16.64 3.05 -2.46
C CYS A 53 -16.55 4.05 -1.30
N TRP A 54 -15.46 4.80 -1.26
CA TRP A 54 -15.23 5.94 -0.36
C TRP A 54 -14.91 7.15 -1.24
N LEU A 55 -15.69 8.22 -1.11
CA LEU A 55 -15.66 9.39 -1.98
C LEU A 55 -15.26 10.62 -1.17
N MET A 56 -14.41 11.49 -1.74
CA MET A 56 -14.01 12.77 -1.15
C MET A 56 -13.37 12.64 0.25
N GLU A 57 -12.64 11.56 0.50
CA GLU A 57 -12.00 11.33 1.79
C GLU A 57 -10.63 12.02 1.87
N GLN A 58 -10.31 12.66 2.98
CA GLN A 58 -8.98 13.25 3.21
C GLN A 58 -7.89 12.20 3.50
N GLN A 59 -8.33 10.99 3.84
CA GLN A 59 -7.46 9.85 4.10
C GLN A 59 -8.08 8.58 3.54
N VAL A 60 -7.31 7.85 2.72
CA VAL A 60 -7.79 6.64 2.07
C VAL A 60 -6.83 5.48 2.32
N SER A 61 -7.38 4.32 2.72
CA SER A 61 -6.63 3.07 2.82
C SER A 61 -6.61 2.33 1.49
N PHE A 62 -5.43 2.13 0.90
CA PHE A 62 -5.24 1.48 -0.39
C PHE A 62 -4.06 0.50 -0.32
N LEU A 63 -4.29 -0.78 -0.65
CA LEU A 63 -3.27 -1.86 -0.65
C LEU A 63 -2.44 -1.99 0.63
N GLY A 64 -3.06 -1.75 1.80
CA GLY A 64 -2.37 -1.81 3.10
C GLY A 64 -1.49 -0.59 3.40
N HIS A 65 -1.70 0.50 2.66
CA HIS A 65 -1.12 1.81 2.90
C HIS A 65 -2.23 2.83 3.17
N ILE A 66 -1.86 3.89 3.88
CA ILE A 66 -2.73 5.03 4.17
C ILE A 66 -2.20 6.23 3.39
N ILE A 67 -3.07 6.84 2.60
CA ILE A 67 -2.74 7.93 1.68
C ILE A 67 -3.47 9.18 2.17
N ASN A 68 -2.73 10.26 2.37
CA ASN A 68 -3.24 11.56 2.80
C ASN A 68 -2.33 12.69 2.31
N GLU A 69 -2.61 13.92 2.76
CA GLU A 69 -1.85 15.12 2.40
C GLU A 69 -0.35 15.01 2.77
N LYS A 70 -0.03 14.23 3.81
CA LYS A 70 1.36 13.99 4.25
C LYS A 70 2.08 12.95 3.42
N GLY A 71 1.42 12.38 2.41
CA GLY A 71 1.91 11.34 1.52
C GLY A 71 1.43 9.94 1.90
N VAL A 72 2.22 8.93 1.51
CA VAL A 72 1.89 7.52 1.72
C VAL A 72 2.56 7.00 2.99
N ASN A 73 1.74 6.46 3.88
CA ASN A 73 2.14 5.87 5.16
C ASN A 73 1.75 4.39 5.21
N MET A 74 2.40 3.63 6.08
CA MET A 74 1.92 2.30 6.40
C MET A 74 0.62 2.39 7.20
N ASP A 75 -0.26 1.42 6.98
CA ASP A 75 -1.41 1.22 7.85
C ASP A 75 -0.91 0.85 9.27
N PRO A 76 -1.28 1.63 10.31
CA PRO A 76 -0.85 1.38 11.69
C PRO A 76 -1.27 -0.01 12.19
N ASP A 77 -2.36 -0.57 11.71
CA ASP A 77 -2.79 -1.93 12.09
C ASP A 77 -1.86 -2.99 11.49
N LYS A 78 -1.34 -2.74 10.28
CA LYS A 78 -0.36 -3.63 9.63
C LYS A 78 1.01 -3.51 10.31
N VAL A 79 1.41 -2.28 10.67
CA VAL A 79 2.60 -2.02 11.48
C VAL A 79 2.52 -2.79 12.81
N ALA A 80 1.42 -2.66 13.53
CA ALA A 80 1.25 -3.31 14.83
C ALA A 80 1.35 -4.84 14.71
N LYS A 81 0.83 -5.43 13.63
CA LYS A 81 0.95 -6.88 13.38
C LYS A 81 2.39 -7.33 13.14
N ILE A 82 3.22 -6.51 12.51
CA ILE A 82 4.65 -6.81 12.30
C ILE A 82 5.41 -6.67 13.61
N LEU A 83 5.17 -5.58 14.36
CA LEU A 83 5.85 -5.31 15.62
C LEU A 83 5.54 -6.35 16.70
N ASN A 84 4.30 -6.85 16.71
CA ASN A 84 3.84 -7.87 17.65
C ASN A 84 3.90 -9.29 17.05
N TYR A 85 4.59 -9.47 15.93
CA TYR A 85 4.68 -10.78 15.31
C TYR A 85 5.42 -11.75 16.25
N PRO A 86 4.86 -12.93 16.56
CA PRO A 86 5.49 -13.87 17.48
C PRO A 86 6.83 -14.35 16.91
N LYS A 87 7.79 -14.65 17.78
CA LYS A 87 9.09 -15.18 17.34
C LYS A 87 8.85 -16.47 16.53
N PRO A 88 9.27 -16.52 15.24
CA PRO A 88 9.04 -17.71 14.43
C PRO A 88 9.79 -18.90 15.01
N ILE A 89 9.09 -20.03 15.16
CA ILE A 89 9.64 -21.25 15.76
C ILE A 89 10.04 -22.29 14.70
N ASN A 90 9.66 -22.09 13.44
CA ASN A 90 9.99 -22.98 12.33
C ASN A 90 10.32 -22.20 11.04
N LEU A 91 10.84 -22.92 10.04
CA LEU A 91 11.26 -22.32 8.77
C LEU A 91 10.09 -21.70 7.97
N ALA A 92 8.87 -22.25 8.06
CA ALA A 92 7.72 -21.73 7.34
C ALA A 92 7.27 -20.37 7.90
N GLU A 93 7.20 -20.24 9.23
CA GLU A 93 6.91 -18.99 9.92
C GLU A 93 7.99 -17.95 9.68
N LEU A 94 9.27 -18.37 9.66
CA LEU A 94 10.39 -17.46 9.34
C LEU A 94 10.26 -16.90 7.92
N ARG A 95 9.94 -17.75 6.93
CA ARG A 95 9.71 -17.30 5.55
C ARG A 95 8.55 -16.31 5.45
N THR A 96 7.43 -16.62 6.09
CA THR A 96 6.25 -15.74 6.14
C THR A 96 6.58 -14.37 6.73
N PHE A 97 7.35 -14.35 7.83
CA PHE A 97 7.79 -13.11 8.46
C PHE A 97 8.73 -12.31 7.54
N LEU A 98 9.67 -12.98 6.87
CA LEU A 98 10.60 -12.32 5.94
C LEU A 98 9.89 -11.74 4.71
N GLU A 99 8.88 -12.44 4.18
CA GLU A 99 8.03 -11.92 3.10
C GLU A 99 7.31 -10.64 3.52
N LEU A 100 6.76 -10.63 4.75
CA LEU A 100 6.09 -9.47 5.32
C LEU A 100 7.05 -8.29 5.51
N CYS A 101 8.24 -8.53 6.06
CA CYS A 101 9.29 -7.51 6.15
C CYS A 101 9.73 -7.02 4.76
N GLY A 102 9.80 -7.93 3.78
CA GLY A 102 10.14 -7.63 2.40
C GLY A 102 9.14 -6.68 1.74
N TYR A 103 7.84 -6.89 1.97
CA TYR A 103 6.77 -6.02 1.46
C TYR A 103 6.91 -4.59 1.98
N TYR A 104 7.22 -4.43 3.27
CA TYR A 104 7.35 -3.12 3.93
C TYR A 104 8.77 -2.55 3.96
N ARG A 105 9.74 -3.17 3.26
CA ARG A 105 11.16 -2.77 3.25
C ARG A 105 11.41 -1.29 2.94
N LYS A 106 10.52 -0.64 2.20
CA LYS A 106 10.63 0.79 1.84
C LYS A 106 10.34 1.74 3.01
N PHE A 107 9.59 1.26 4.01
CA PHE A 107 9.19 2.00 5.20
C PHE A 107 10.03 1.62 6.42
N ILE A 108 10.70 0.47 6.37
CA ILE A 108 11.70 0.06 7.37
C ILE A 108 13.02 0.74 6.97
N LEU A 109 13.35 1.85 7.63
CA LEU A 109 14.58 2.61 7.37
C LEU A 109 15.79 1.67 7.47
N ARG A 110 16.76 1.88 6.56
CA ARG A 110 18.09 1.25 6.52
C ARG A 110 18.53 0.65 7.85
N SER A 111 18.24 -0.63 8.07
CA SER A 111 19.16 -1.50 8.79
C SER A 111 20.30 -1.79 7.81
N GLY A 112 21.14 -0.78 7.57
CA GLY A 112 22.41 -0.99 6.88
C GLY A 112 23.08 -2.21 7.52
N HIS A 113 23.37 -3.22 6.71
CA HIS A 113 24.09 -4.43 7.11
C HIS A 113 23.37 -5.51 7.92
N LYS A 114 22.04 -5.66 7.86
CA LYS A 114 21.38 -6.96 8.17
C LYS A 114 20.19 -7.23 7.26
N GLN A 115 20.42 -7.24 5.95
CA GLN A 115 19.70 -8.25 5.17
C GLN A 115 20.19 -9.57 5.76
N LEU A 116 19.33 -10.33 6.44
CA LEU A 116 19.64 -11.71 6.77
C LEU A 116 20.01 -12.35 5.44
N ILE A 117 21.31 -12.51 5.19
CA ILE A 117 21.79 -13.46 4.20
C ILE A 117 21.35 -14.78 4.81
N LEU A 118 20.22 -15.31 4.35
CA LEU A 118 19.93 -16.72 4.49
C LEU A 118 20.95 -17.44 3.59
N SER A 119 22.19 -17.53 4.03
CA SER A 119 23.08 -18.57 3.55
C SER A 119 22.58 -19.85 4.20
N GLU A 120 22.36 -20.88 3.38
CA GLU A 120 21.88 -22.21 3.74
C GLU A 120 22.87 -22.99 4.64
N ASP A 121 23.34 -22.41 5.74
CA ASP A 121 24.17 -23.14 6.71
C ASP A 121 23.30 -23.71 7.83
N THR A 122 22.69 -24.86 7.54
CA THR A 122 21.88 -25.71 8.42
C THR A 122 22.72 -26.46 9.46
N SER A 123 23.61 -25.79 10.18
CA SER A 123 24.51 -26.46 11.14
C SER A 123 24.55 -25.86 12.54
N HIS A 124 23.99 -24.67 12.79
CA HIS A 124 24.05 -24.04 14.12
C HIS A 124 22.72 -23.38 14.52
N PRO A 125 22.30 -23.49 15.80
CA PRO A 125 21.07 -22.88 16.28
C PRO A 125 21.19 -21.35 16.20
N LEU A 126 20.42 -20.75 15.29
CA LEU A 126 20.36 -19.32 15.03
C LEU A 126 19.96 -18.55 16.30
N HIS A 127 20.95 -18.00 17.00
CA HIS A 127 20.76 -16.91 17.95
C HIS A 127 20.50 -15.60 17.17
N LEU A 128 19.32 -15.50 16.56
CA LEU A 128 18.81 -14.27 15.97
C LEU A 128 18.35 -13.33 17.09
N LYS A 129 19.15 -12.28 17.37
CA LYS A 129 18.67 -11.11 18.10
C LYS A 129 17.83 -10.27 17.15
N PHE A 130 16.51 -10.39 17.27
CA PHE A 130 15.53 -9.57 16.58
C PHE A 130 15.43 -8.21 17.28
N VAL A 131 15.73 -7.14 16.56
CA VAL A 131 15.42 -5.77 17.00
C VAL A 131 14.77 -5.06 15.81
N CYS A 132 13.44 -5.15 15.71
CA CYS A 132 12.66 -4.21 14.91
C CYS A 132 12.35 -3.02 15.83
N ASP A 133 13.20 -2.00 15.75
CA ASP A 133 13.09 -0.84 16.62
C ASP A 133 11.88 0.01 16.19
N LYS A 134 11.00 0.35 17.14
CA LYS A 134 9.75 1.10 16.88
C LYS A 134 10.01 2.46 16.21
N ASN A 135 11.22 2.98 16.37
CA ASN A 135 11.66 4.26 15.82
C ASN A 135 12.16 4.19 14.36
N GLN A 136 12.16 3.02 13.70
CA GLN A 136 12.67 2.84 12.33
C GLN A 136 11.58 2.80 11.24
N LEU A 137 10.31 3.00 11.59
CA LEU A 137 9.22 3.08 10.61
C LEU A 137 9.10 4.51 10.11
N VAL A 138 9.61 4.77 8.91
CA VAL A 138 9.68 6.11 8.33
C VAL A 138 8.87 6.16 7.04
N LYS A 139 8.34 7.36 6.75
CA LYS A 139 7.61 7.71 5.54
C LYS A 139 8.39 7.25 4.30
N SER A 140 7.71 6.60 3.36
CA SER A 140 8.33 6.29 2.07
C SER A 140 8.62 7.61 1.33
N PRO A 141 9.81 7.77 0.72
CA PRO A 141 10.15 8.92 -0.13
C PRO A 141 9.52 8.77 -1.52
N GLY A 142 8.25 8.37 -1.57
CA GLY A 142 7.48 8.34 -2.82
C GLY A 142 7.02 9.76 -3.14
N ASN A 143 7.03 10.13 -4.41
CA ASN A 143 6.67 11.45 -4.94
C ASN A 143 5.16 11.75 -4.85
N TYR A 144 4.54 11.40 -3.72
CA TYR A 144 3.12 11.61 -3.42
C TYR A 144 3.01 12.92 -2.63
N ASN A 145 3.35 14.04 -3.28
CA ASN A 145 3.17 15.35 -2.68
C ASN A 145 1.66 15.61 -2.53
N GLY A 146 1.17 15.70 -1.30
CA GLY A 146 0.04 16.57 -0.98
C GLY A 146 -1.33 16.19 -1.56
N TYR A 147 -1.73 14.92 -1.59
CA TYR A 147 -3.11 14.59 -1.96
C TYR A 147 -4.07 14.96 -0.84
N LEU A 148 -4.94 15.93 -1.09
CA LEU A 148 -5.95 16.40 -0.14
C LEU A 148 -7.22 15.55 -0.16
N ILE A 149 -7.53 14.95 -1.31
CA ILE A 149 -8.82 14.31 -1.55
C ILE A 149 -8.60 12.99 -2.29
N GLY A 150 -9.15 11.92 -1.72
CA GLY A 150 -9.07 10.57 -2.22
C GLY A 150 -10.45 9.98 -2.51
N PHE A 151 -10.53 9.23 -3.60
CA PHE A 151 -11.61 8.31 -3.89
C PHE A 151 -11.03 6.92 -4.00
N LYS A 152 -11.62 5.97 -3.29
CA LYS A 152 -11.33 4.54 -3.47
C LYS A 152 -12.60 3.83 -3.87
N CYS A 153 -12.51 2.94 -4.85
CA CYS A 153 -13.54 1.93 -4.98
C CYS A 153 -13.04 0.60 -5.51
N GLN A 154 -13.69 -0.48 -5.05
CA GLN A 154 -13.53 -1.81 -5.61
C GLN A 154 -14.59 -2.09 -6.67
N LEU A 155 -14.19 -2.76 -7.75
CA LEU A 155 -15.13 -3.24 -8.76
C LEU A 155 -16.06 -4.33 -8.26
N LYS A 156 -17.22 -4.41 -8.92
CA LYS A 156 -18.15 -5.51 -8.82
C LYS A 156 -17.78 -6.54 -9.90
N GLU A 157 -17.48 -7.77 -9.48
CA GLU A 157 -17.35 -8.94 -10.35
C GLU A 157 -18.62 -9.20 -11.16
#